data_AF-A0A4S2VE68-F1
#
_entry.id   AF-A0A4S2VE68-F1
#
_cell.length_a   1.000
_cell.length_b   1.000
_cell.length_c   1.000
_cell.angle_alpha   90.00
_cell.angle_beta   90.00
_cell.angle_gamma   90.00
#
_symmetry.space_group_name_H-M   'P 1'
#
loop_
_entity.id
_entity.type
_entity.pdbx_description
1 polymer ?
#
loop_
_entity_poly.entity_id
_entity_poly.type
_entity_poly.pdbx_seq_one_letter_code
_entity_poly.pdbx_strand_id
1 'polypeptide(L)'
;MSAVDQEAQGAERTLGQLVASATAEMSALVHDEIALAKAEIREDVKRVGSGSASIAVAGVFAVFSLPVLTFAAAYGIHNLGLGLAWSFLIVGGAFLLIAGVLALIAVRKFKKVKPPEKSIASVKQTAALVGTVKPHPRPVSDKAVGVARSSS
;
A
#
# COMPACT_ATOMS: atom_id res chain seq x y z
N MET A 1 -10.28 49.87 -39.21
CA MET A 1 -10.08 48.46 -39.56
C MET A 1 -8.83 47.97 -38.82
N SER A 2 -8.85 46.96 -37.96
CA SER A 2 -9.92 45.99 -37.68
C SER A 2 -9.65 45.34 -36.32
N ALA A 3 -10.46 45.66 -35.31
CA ALA A 3 -10.76 44.73 -34.21
C ALA A 3 -11.61 43.53 -34.70
N VAL A 4 -11.88 43.46 -36.01
CA VAL A 4 -12.67 42.46 -36.71
C VAL A 4 -11.81 41.27 -37.18
N ASP A 5 -10.48 41.41 -37.25
CA ASP A 5 -9.60 40.31 -37.70
C ASP A 5 -9.31 39.28 -36.58
N GLN A 6 -9.68 39.60 -35.33
CA GLN A 6 -9.47 38.72 -34.18
C GLN A 6 -10.69 37.80 -33.92
N GLU A 7 -11.86 38.09 -34.48
CA GLU A 7 -13.08 37.26 -34.32
C GLU A 7 -13.16 36.10 -35.34
N ALA A 8 -12.52 36.21 -36.50
CA ALA A 8 -12.59 35.21 -37.57
C ALA A 8 -11.67 33.97 -37.39
N GLN A 9 -10.91 33.89 -36.29
CA GLN A 9 -10.13 32.69 -35.93
C GLN A 9 -10.89 31.75 -34.95
N GLY A 10 -12.11 32.13 -34.53
CA GLY A 10 -12.91 31.39 -33.55
C GLY A 10 -13.96 30.43 -34.11
N ALA A 11 -14.24 30.44 -35.42
CA ALA A 11 -15.30 29.66 -36.03
C ALA A 11 -14.74 28.43 -36.76
N GLU A 12 -15.20 27.24 -36.33
CA GLU A 12 -14.89 25.90 -36.84
C GLU A 12 -13.56 25.28 -36.37
N ARG A 13 -13.41 25.14 -35.04
CA ARG A 13 -12.62 24.01 -34.52
C ARG A 13 -13.18 22.73 -35.15
N THR A 14 -12.38 22.02 -35.91
CA THR A 14 -12.81 20.78 -36.55
C THR A 14 -13.19 19.75 -35.48
N LEU A 15 -14.13 18.84 -35.76
CA LEU A 15 -14.47 17.72 -34.87
C LEU A 15 -13.21 16.95 -34.41
N GLY A 16 -12.20 16.84 -35.28
CA GLY A 16 -10.90 16.25 -34.94
C GLY A 16 -10.14 17.03 -33.87
N GLN A 17 -10.17 18.37 -33.90
CA GLN A 17 -9.54 19.20 -32.88
C GLN A 17 -10.25 19.14 -31.52
N LEU A 18 -11.59 19.03 -31.50
CA LEU A 18 -12.39 18.87 -30.28
C LEU A 18 -12.14 17.51 -29.60
N VAL A 19 -12.10 16.44 -30.40
CA VAL A 19 -11.76 15.09 -29.90
C VAL A 19 -10.31 15.05 -29.40
N ALA A 20 -9.38 15.68 -30.13
CA ALA A 20 -7.99 15.78 -29.71
C ALA A 20 -7.84 16.55 -28.39
N SER A 21 -8.55 17.67 -28.21
CA SER A 21 -8.49 18.45 -26.96
C SER A 21 -9.10 17.70 -25.77
N ALA A 22 -10.26 17.06 -25.94
CA ALA A 22 -10.89 16.26 -24.89
C ALA A 22 -10.02 15.06 -24.48
N THR A 23 -9.35 14.41 -25.44
CA THR A 23 -8.40 13.32 -25.16
C THR A 23 -7.17 13.83 -24.43
N ALA A 24 -6.67 15.02 -24.79
CA ALA A 24 -5.55 15.65 -24.11
C ALA A 24 -5.89 16.03 -22.65
N GLU A 25 -7.08 16.57 -22.40
CA GLU A 25 -7.56 16.89 -21.05
C GLU A 25 -7.73 15.63 -20.19
N MET A 26 -8.28 14.55 -20.75
CA MET A 26 -8.39 13.27 -20.05
C MET A 26 -7.01 12.68 -19.72
N SER A 27 -6.04 12.77 -20.64
CA SER A 27 -4.65 12.40 -20.37
C SER A 27 -4.01 13.26 -19.28
N ALA A 28 -4.30 14.56 -19.24
CA ALA A 28 -3.81 15.46 -18.20
C ALA A 28 -4.36 15.09 -16.82
N LEU A 29 -5.66 14.81 -16.71
CA LEU A 29 -6.28 14.36 -15.45
C LEU A 29 -5.66 13.06 -14.94
N VAL A 30 -5.45 12.06 -15.81
CA VAL A 30 -4.80 10.80 -15.42
C VAL A 30 -3.37 11.05 -14.95
N HIS A 31 -2.63 11.93 -15.63
CA HIS A 31 -1.29 12.30 -15.21
C HIS A 31 -1.27 12.97 -13.84
N ASP A 32 -2.22 13.87 -13.58
CA ASP A 32 -2.34 14.59 -12.30
C ASP A 32 -2.72 13.63 -11.15
N GLU A 33 -3.63 12.69 -11.39
CA GLU A 33 -4.01 11.67 -10.38
C GLU A 33 -2.81 10.78 -10.03
N ILE A 34 -2.00 10.41 -11.03
CA ILE A 34 -0.76 9.66 -10.83
C ILE A 34 0.27 10.52 -10.08
N ALA A 35 0.40 11.79 -10.42
CA ALA A 35 1.31 12.71 -9.76
C ALA A 35 0.92 12.90 -8.28
N LEU A 36 -0.37 13.01 -7.99
CA LEU A 36 -0.92 13.12 -6.64
C LEU A 36 -0.67 11.84 -5.85
N ALA A 37 -1.03 10.67 -6.38
CA ALA A 37 -0.78 9.39 -5.73
C ALA A 37 0.72 9.18 -5.45
N LYS A 38 1.58 9.61 -6.39
CA LYS A 38 3.03 9.55 -6.20
C LYS A 38 3.52 10.53 -5.13
N ALA A 39 2.91 11.70 -4.99
CA ALA A 39 3.21 12.64 -3.92
C ALA A 39 2.79 12.09 -2.55
N GLU A 40 1.59 11.53 -2.43
CA GLU A 40 1.09 10.91 -1.20
C GLU A 40 1.95 9.71 -0.78
N ILE A 41 2.30 8.82 -1.72
CA ILE A 41 3.23 7.72 -1.44
C ILE A 41 4.59 8.24 -0.97
N ARG A 42 5.10 9.33 -1.55
CA ARG A 42 6.38 9.93 -1.11
C ARG A 42 6.29 10.53 0.29
N GLU A 43 5.19 11.22 0.59
CA GLU A 43 4.89 11.77 1.91
C GLU A 43 4.82 10.64 2.95
N ASP A 44 4.09 9.58 2.65
CA ASP A 44 3.94 8.40 3.49
C ASP A 44 5.27 7.69 3.70
N VAL A 45 6.04 7.45 2.64
CA VAL A 45 7.37 6.84 2.74
C VAL A 45 8.32 7.71 3.57
N LYS A 46 8.26 9.04 3.43
CA LYS A 46 9.09 9.96 4.22
C LYS A 46 8.67 9.95 5.69
N ARG A 47 7.37 9.94 5.97
CA ARG A 47 6.83 9.93 7.33
C ARG A 47 7.11 8.61 8.03
N VAL A 48 6.88 7.49 7.34
CA VAL A 48 7.20 6.15 7.84
C VAL A 48 8.71 6.00 7.97
N GLY A 49 9.49 6.36 6.95
CA GLY A 49 10.94 6.19 6.92
C GLY A 49 11.70 6.98 7.99
N SER A 50 11.33 8.24 8.21
CA SER A 50 11.96 9.07 9.26
C SER A 50 11.64 8.54 10.67
N GLY A 51 10.40 8.15 10.94
CA GLY A 51 10.00 7.56 12.22
C GLY A 51 10.61 6.16 12.43
N SER A 52 10.53 5.28 11.43
CA SER A 52 10.97 3.89 11.54
C SER A 52 12.48 3.75 11.72
N ALA A 53 13.28 4.66 11.16
CA ALA A 53 14.74 4.63 11.34
C ALA A 53 15.14 4.79 12.82
N SER A 54 14.55 5.76 13.51
CA SER A 54 14.81 5.97 14.95
C SER A 54 14.36 4.77 15.79
N ILE A 55 13.21 4.17 15.48
CA ILE A 55 12.69 2.99 16.16
C ILE A 55 13.59 1.77 15.91
N ALA A 56 14.10 1.60 14.68
CA ALA A 56 15.02 0.52 14.36
C ALA A 56 16.32 0.64 15.17
N VAL A 57 16.92 1.84 15.22
CA VAL A 57 18.12 2.11 16.01
C VAL A 57 17.84 1.88 17.50
N ALA A 58 16.75 2.43 18.04
CA ALA A 58 16.36 2.21 19.43
C ALA A 58 16.13 0.72 19.73
N GLY A 59 15.53 -0.02 18.80
CA GLY A 59 15.33 -1.46 18.91
C GLY A 59 16.63 -2.24 18.99
N VAL A 60 17.63 -1.88 18.17
CA VAL A 60 18.98 -2.47 18.25
C VAL A 60 19.59 -2.21 19.63
N PHE A 61 19.61 -0.97 20.10
CA PHE A 61 20.14 -0.65 21.43
C PHE A 61 19.38 -1.36 22.55
N ALA A 62 18.05 -1.47 22.45
CA ALA A 62 17.25 -2.21 23.42
C ALA A 62 17.68 -3.68 23.49
N VAL A 63 17.83 -4.36 22.35
CA VAL A 63 18.28 -5.76 22.29
C VAL A 63 19.69 -5.91 22.86
N PHE A 64 20.64 -5.05 22.47
CA PHE A 64 22.02 -5.10 22.97
C PHE A 64 22.16 -4.72 24.45
N SER A 65 21.20 -3.97 25.02
CA SER A 65 21.17 -3.66 26.45
C SER A 65 20.74 -4.84 27.33
N LEU A 66 19.98 -5.80 26.78
CA LEU A 66 19.41 -6.91 27.57
C LEU A 66 20.48 -7.77 28.26
N PRO A 67 21.58 -8.20 27.61
CA PRO A 67 22.63 -8.93 28.31
C PRO A 67 23.23 -8.11 29.46
N VAL A 68 23.55 -6.84 29.22
CA VAL A 68 24.13 -5.94 30.24
C VAL A 68 23.21 -5.79 31.44
N LEU A 69 21.91 -5.56 31.20
CA LEU A 69 20.90 -5.49 32.27
C LEU A 69 20.71 -6.82 32.99
N THR A 70 20.80 -7.95 32.28
CA THR A 70 20.74 -9.29 32.88
C THR A 70 21.89 -9.50 33.85
N PHE A 71 23.12 -9.20 33.44
CA PHE A 71 24.30 -9.27 34.30
C PHE A 71 24.14 -8.34 35.51
N ALA A 72 23.78 -7.07 35.28
CA ALA A 72 23.59 -6.11 36.36
C ALA A 72 22.55 -6.56 37.39
N ALA A 73 21.41 -7.09 36.92
CA ALA A 73 20.36 -7.61 37.80
C ALA A 73 20.82 -8.85 38.57
N ALA A 74 21.50 -9.81 37.91
CA ALA A 74 21.97 -11.02 38.56
C ALA A 74 23.03 -10.72 39.62
N TYR A 75 23.98 -9.82 39.34
CA TYR A 75 24.95 -9.36 40.34
C TYR A 75 24.30 -8.55 41.46
N GLY A 76 23.29 -7.73 41.14
CA GLY A 76 22.49 -7.02 42.15
C GLY A 76 21.80 -7.96 43.14
N ILE A 77 21.17 -9.03 42.64
CA ILE A 77 20.56 -10.07 43.49
C ILE A 77 21.63 -10.86 44.25
N HIS A 78 22.76 -11.16 43.62
CA HIS A 78 23.88 -11.84 44.28
C HIS A 78 24.39 -11.06 45.50
N ASN A 79 24.45 -9.73 45.40
CA ASN A 79 24.85 -8.86 46.51
C ASN A 79 23.89 -8.88 47.72
N LEU A 80 22.70 -9.47 47.57
CA LEU A 80 21.77 -9.72 48.68
C LEU A 80 22.09 -11.03 49.43
N GLY A 81 23.16 -11.73 49.06
CA GLY A 81 23.62 -12.97 49.69
C GLY A 81 23.16 -14.25 48.99
N LEU A 82 22.45 -14.16 47.86
CA LEU A 82 22.09 -15.33 47.06
C LEU A 82 23.28 -15.82 46.22
N GLY A 83 23.40 -17.13 46.02
CA GLY A 83 24.41 -17.70 45.13
C GLY A 83 24.22 -17.23 43.68
N LEU A 84 25.33 -16.97 42.97
CA LEU A 84 25.30 -16.37 41.63
C LEU A 84 24.43 -17.17 40.63
N ALA A 85 24.49 -18.50 40.68
CA ALA A 85 23.66 -19.37 39.83
C ALA A 85 22.16 -19.15 40.05
N TRP A 86 21.72 -19.03 41.32
CA TRP A 86 20.32 -18.76 41.66
C TRP A 86 19.90 -17.37 41.22
N SER A 87 20.78 -16.37 41.32
CA SER A 87 20.50 -15.02 40.83
C SER A 87 20.23 -15.00 39.33
N PHE A 88 21.06 -15.64 38.52
CA PHE A 88 20.82 -15.75 37.07
C PHE A 88 19.55 -16.54 36.75
N LEU A 89 19.25 -17.59 37.51
CA LEU A 89 18.03 -18.38 37.32
C LEU A 89 16.77 -17.57 37.62
N ILE A 90 16.79 -16.72 38.65
CA ILE A 90 15.68 -15.81 38.98
C ILE A 90 15.48 -14.78 37.86
N VAL A 91 16.55 -14.11 37.42
CA VAL A 91 16.45 -13.09 36.36
C VAL A 91 16.01 -13.71 35.03
N GLY A 92 16.60 -14.85 34.64
CA GLY A 92 16.22 -15.59 33.45
C GLY A 92 14.78 -16.11 33.52
N GLY A 93 14.36 -16.62 34.68
CA GLY A 93 12.98 -17.01 34.94
C GLY A 93 12.00 -15.85 34.81
N ALA A 94 12.35 -14.67 35.32
CA ALA A 94 11.53 -13.46 35.16
C ALA A 94 11.36 -13.06 33.69
N PHE A 95 12.43 -13.14 32.89
CA PHE A 95 12.34 -12.90 31.44
C PHE A 95 11.49 -13.95 30.71
N LEU A 96 11.58 -15.22 31.08
CA LEU A 96 10.71 -16.27 30.52
C LEU A 96 9.24 -16.04 30.87
N LEU A 97 8.94 -15.58 32.10
CA LEU A 97 7.57 -15.21 32.49
C LEU A 97 7.05 -14.04 31.66
N ILE A 98 7.84 -12.97 31.51
CA ILE A 98 7.47 -11.82 30.67
C ILE A 98 7.25 -12.26 29.21
N ALA A 99 8.17 -13.05 28.65
CA ALA A 99 8.05 -13.58 27.30
C ALA A 99 6.80 -14.44 27.13
N GLY A 100 6.48 -15.29 28.10
CA GLY A 100 5.26 -16.10 28.12
C GLY A 100 4.00 -15.24 28.11
N VAL A 101 3.92 -14.21 28.94
CA VAL A 101 2.77 -13.28 28.97
C VAL A 101 2.62 -12.53 27.64
N LEU A 102 3.71 -12.01 27.09
CA LEU A 102 3.69 -11.32 25.79
C LEU A 102 3.27 -12.25 24.66
N ALA A 103 3.77 -13.49 24.64
CA ALA A 103 3.38 -14.50 23.66
C ALA A 103 1.88 -14.83 23.77
N LEU A 104 1.35 -14.97 24.99
CA LEU A 104 -0.08 -15.18 25.22
C LEU A 104 -0.92 -14.00 24.71
N ILE A 105 -0.49 -12.75 24.98
CA ILE A 105 -1.16 -11.55 24.47
C ILE A 105 -1.14 -11.54 22.94
N ALA A 106 0.02 -11.81 22.33
CA ALA A 106 0.18 -11.86 20.88
C ALA A 106 -0.76 -12.91 20.26
N VAL A 107 -0.76 -14.15 20.79
CA VAL A 107 -1.65 -15.23 20.33
C VAL A 107 -3.12 -14.82 20.48
N ARG A 108 -3.51 -14.18 21.59
CA ARG A 108 -4.89 -13.70 21.79
C ARG A 108 -5.26 -12.60 20.81
N LYS A 109 -4.34 -11.70 20.46
CA LYS A 109 -4.57 -10.66 19.44
C LYS A 109 -4.70 -11.27 18.06
N PHE A 110 -3.79 -12.16 17.66
CA PHE A 110 -3.85 -12.82 16.35
C PHE A 110 -5.10 -13.70 16.18
N LYS A 111 -5.52 -14.42 17.23
CA LYS A 111 -6.78 -15.19 17.21
C LYS A 111 -8.04 -14.33 17.04
N LYS A 112 -7.97 -13.04 17.38
CA LYS A 112 -9.09 -12.09 17.22
C LYS A 112 -9.11 -11.42 15.84
N VAL A 113 -8.05 -11.56 15.04
CA VAL A 113 -8.03 -11.04 13.68
C VAL A 113 -8.89 -11.96 12.83
N LYS A 114 -10.14 -11.55 12.56
CA LYS A 114 -10.99 -12.22 11.59
C LYS A 114 -10.43 -11.98 10.18
N PRO A 115 -10.43 -13.00 9.30
CA PRO A 115 -10.07 -12.77 7.90
C PRO A 115 -10.99 -11.69 7.29
N PRO A 116 -10.50 -10.87 6.34
CA PRO A 116 -11.28 -9.78 5.77
C PRO A 116 -12.43 -10.32 4.90
N GLU A 117 -13.57 -10.60 5.53
CA GLU A 117 -14.73 -11.25 4.91
C GLU A 117 -15.24 -10.48 3.69
N LYS A 118 -15.23 -9.14 3.75
CA LYS A 118 -15.65 -8.29 2.62
C LYS A 118 -14.71 -8.39 1.43
N SER A 119 -13.39 -8.37 1.65
CA SER A 119 -12.41 -8.56 0.57
C SER A 119 -12.52 -9.94 -0.05
N ILE A 120 -12.70 -10.99 0.77
CA ILE A 120 -12.89 -12.36 0.27
C ILE A 120 -14.21 -12.48 -0.51
N ALA A 121 -15.30 -11.87 -0.04
CA ALA A 121 -16.58 -11.85 -0.73
C ALA A 121 -16.50 -11.11 -2.07
N SER A 122 -15.88 -9.93 -2.12
CA SER A 122 -15.68 -9.19 -3.37
C SER A 122 -14.84 -9.97 -4.37
N VAL A 123 -13.75 -10.61 -3.94
CA VAL A 123 -12.92 -11.43 -4.85
C VAL A 123 -13.72 -12.64 -5.39
N LYS A 124 -14.54 -13.28 -4.54
CA LYS A 124 -15.43 -14.37 -4.97
C LYS A 124 -16.50 -13.90 -5.95
N GLN A 125 -17.10 -12.73 -5.72
CA GLN A 125 -18.07 -12.15 -6.65
C GLN A 125 -17.41 -11.81 -7.99
N THR A 126 -16.23 -11.20 -7.98
CA THR A 126 -15.49 -10.90 -9.21
C THR A 126 -15.12 -12.19 -9.97
N ALA A 127 -14.65 -13.22 -9.27
CA ALA A 127 -14.35 -14.52 -9.88
C ALA A 127 -15.59 -15.18 -10.50
N ALA A 128 -16.74 -15.11 -9.82
CA ALA A 128 -18.01 -15.64 -10.31
C ALA A 128 -18.51 -14.90 -11.57
N LEU A 129 -18.31 -13.58 -11.62
CA LEU A 129 -18.68 -12.77 -12.79
C LEU A 129 -17.78 -13.07 -13.99
N VAL A 130 -16.46 -13.20 -13.79
CA VAL A 130 -15.51 -13.52 -14.87
C VAL A 130 -15.74 -14.92 -15.45
N GLY A 131 -16.13 -15.91 -14.64
CA GLY A 131 -16.46 -17.26 -15.12
C GLY A 131 -17.78 -17.36 -15.89
N THR A 132 -18.69 -16.40 -15.71
CA THR A 132 -20.02 -16.41 -16.34
C THR A 132 -20.04 -15.69 -17.69
N VAL A 133 -19.10 -14.77 -17.94
CA VAL A 133 -19.04 -14.05 -19.21
C VAL A 133 -18.36 -14.92 -20.27
N LYS A 134 -19.17 -15.61 -21.08
CA LYS A 134 -18.71 -16.20 -22.35
C LYS A 134 -18.22 -15.05 -23.24
N PRO A 135 -16.96 -15.05 -23.72
CA PRO A 135 -16.45 -13.99 -24.59
C PRO A 135 -17.40 -13.88 -25.78
N HIS A 136 -18.08 -12.75 -25.91
CA HIS A 136 -18.89 -12.49 -27.08
C HIS A 136 -17.93 -12.06 -28.18
N PRO A 137 -17.67 -12.89 -29.21
CA PRO A 137 -17.01 -12.40 -30.40
C PRO A 137 -17.94 -11.33 -30.96
N ARG A 138 -17.52 -10.07 -30.93
CA ARG A 138 -18.21 -9.04 -31.71
C ARG A 138 -18.17 -9.54 -33.15
N PRO A 139 -19.32 -9.77 -33.82
CA PRO A 139 -19.30 -9.90 -35.26
C PRO A 139 -18.78 -8.57 -35.78
N VAL A 140 -17.57 -8.60 -36.33
CA VAL A 140 -17.07 -7.50 -37.14
C VAL A 140 -18.10 -7.30 -38.24
N SER A 141 -18.89 -6.23 -38.12
CA SER A 141 -19.90 -5.88 -39.10
C SER A 141 -19.17 -5.58 -40.41
N ASP A 142 -19.22 -6.54 -41.34
CA ASP A 142 -18.66 -6.49 -42.69
C ASP A 142 -19.27 -5.38 -43.56
N LYS A 143 -20.23 -4.61 -43.03
CA LYS A 143 -20.82 -3.44 -43.69
C LYS A 143 -19.81 -2.31 -43.97
N ALA A 144 -18.64 -2.30 -43.33
CA ALA A 144 -17.58 -1.36 -43.67
C ALA A 144 -16.70 -1.80 -44.87
N VAL A 145 -16.72 -3.07 -45.26
CA VAL A 145 -15.90 -3.60 -46.37
C VAL A 145 -16.64 -3.56 -47.71
N GLY A 146 -17.98 -3.58 -47.70
CA GLY A 146 -18.81 -3.59 -48.92
C GLY A 146 -19.01 -2.24 -49.62
N VAL A 147 -18.79 -1.10 -48.94
CA VAL A 147 -19.04 0.24 -49.53
C VAL A 147 -17.88 0.71 -50.43
N ALA A 148 -16.69 0.11 -50.32
CA ALA A 148 -15.50 0.54 -51.06
C ALA A 148 -15.31 -0.13 -52.45
N ARG A 149 -16.25 -0.99 -52.91
CA ARG A 149 -16.05 -1.79 -54.15
C ARG A 149 -17.06 -1.52 -55.29
N SER A 150 -17.90 -0.49 -55.20
CA SER A 150 -18.95 -0.22 -56.21
C SER A 150 -18.68 0.98 -57.14
N SER A 151 -17.47 1.54 -57.14
CA SER A 151 -17.12 2.66 -58.02
C SER A 151 -15.76 2.46 -58.69
N SER A 152 -15.73 1.61 -59.72
CA SER A 152 -14.85 1.67 -60.91
C SER A 152 -15.31 0.65 -61.93
#